data_AF-A0A0S8K020-F1
#
_entry.id   AF-A0A0S8K020-F1
#
_cell.length_a   1.000
_cell.length_b   1.000
_cell.length_c   1.000
_cell.angle_alpha   90.00
_cell.angle_beta   90.00
_cell.angle_gamma   90.00
#
_symmetry.space_group_name_H-M   'P 1'
#
loop_
_entity.id
_entity.type
_entity.pdbx_description
1 polymer ?
#
loop_
_entity_poly.entity_id
_entity_poly.type
_entity_poly.pdbx_seq_one_letter_code
_entity_poly.pdbx_strand_id
1 'polypeptide(L)' 'DDIPVARYLVPSLTTIHLPAYELGLHAADMLIKIIQGEEIADRGVVLDTELIIRESCGSKAC' A
#
# COMPACT_ATOMS: atom_id res chain seq x y z
N ASP A 1 5.86 -3.65 2.11
CA ASP A 1 5.76 -3.25 0.70
C ASP A 1 6.08 -4.47 -0.16
N ASP A 2 5.19 -4.80 -1.08
CA ASP A 2 5.32 -5.87 -2.07
C ASP A 2 6.13 -5.41 -3.30
N ILE A 3 7.37 -4.97 -3.07
CA ILE A 3 8.26 -4.55 -4.15
C ILE A 3 8.77 -5.75 -4.98
N PRO A 4 9.13 -5.57 -6.26
CA PRO A 4 9.53 -6.68 -7.13
C PRO A 4 10.66 -7.55 -6.57
N VAL A 5 11.64 -6.96 -5.89
CA VAL A 5 12.78 -7.70 -5.32
C VAL A 5 12.36 -8.71 -4.24
N ALA A 6 11.24 -8.48 -3.53
CA ALA A 6 10.76 -9.38 -2.49
C ALA A 6 10.50 -10.81 -3.00
N ARG A 7 10.20 -10.96 -4.30
CA ARG A 7 9.94 -12.25 -4.96
C ARG A 7 11.20 -13.06 -5.26
N TYR A 8 12.36 -12.40 -5.34
CA TYR A 8 13.61 -13.00 -5.79
C TYR A 8 14.63 -13.20 -4.66
N LEU A 9 14.33 -12.71 -3.46
CA LEU A 9 15.12 -13.03 -2.27
C LEU A 9 14.92 -14.49 -1.87
N VAL A 10 15.89 -15.05 -1.16
CA VAL A 10 15.83 -16.41 -0.63
C VAL A 10 16.02 -16.35 0.89
N PRO A 11 14.98 -16.67 1.69
CA PRO A 11 13.61 -16.99 1.26
C PRO A 11 12.88 -15.78 0.66
N SER A 12 11.94 -16.03 -0.25
CA SER A 12 11.07 -14.98 -0.80
C SER A 12 10.22 -14.36 0.31
N LEU A 13 10.10 -13.03 0.32
CA LEU A 13 9.57 -12.30 1.47
C LEU A 13 8.04 -12.22 1.47
N THR A 14 7.43 -12.63 2.59
CA THR A 14 6.04 -12.32 2.92
C THR A 14 5.92 -10.82 3.22
N THR A 15 4.99 -10.13 2.57
CA THR A 15 4.87 -8.66 2.62
C THR A 15 3.41 -8.21 2.68
N ILE A 16 3.17 -6.99 3.16
CA ILE A 16 1.91 -6.29 2.91
C ILE A 16 2.02 -5.49 1.61
N HIS A 17 1.09 -5.72 0.68
CA HIS A 17 0.87 -4.92 -0.52
C HIS A 17 0.06 -3.67 -0.18
N LEU A 18 0.54 -2.52 -0.63
CA LEU A 18 -0.10 -1.22 -0.42
C LEU A 18 -0.72 -0.75 -1.74
N PRO A 19 -1.95 -0.20 -1.74
CA PRO A 19 -2.59 0.39 -2.92
C PRO A 19 -1.98 1.77 -3.23
N ALA A 20 -0.69 1.81 -3.56
CA ALA A 20 0.09 3.04 -3.63
C ALA A 20 -0.42 4.04 -4.68
N TYR A 21 -0.96 3.54 -5.80
CA TYR A 21 -1.55 4.40 -6.83
C TYR A 21 -2.79 5.14 -6.31
N GLU A 22 -3.71 4.41 -5.69
CA GLU A 22 -4.93 4.98 -5.12
C GLU A 22 -4.61 5.93 -3.97
N LEU A 23 -3.65 5.57 -3.11
CA LEU A 23 -3.16 6.45 -2.06
C LEU A 23 -2.66 7.80 -2.61
N GLY A 24 -1.85 7.76 -3.67
CA GLY A 24 -1.35 8.96 -4.33
C GLY A 24 -2.46 9.79 -4.98
N LEU A 25 -3.44 9.12 -5.60
CA LEU A 25 -4.60 9.77 -6.21
C LEU A 25 -5.42 10.55 -5.18
N HIS A 26 -5.81 9.91 -4.07
CA HIS A 26 -6.56 10.56 -2.99
C HIS A 26 -5.76 11.71 -2.36
N ALA A 27 -4.45 11.51 -2.13
CA ALA A 27 -3.60 12.54 -1.57
C ALA A 27 -3.50 13.77 -2.49
N ALA A 28 -3.35 13.57 -3.80
CA ALA A 28 -3.31 14.65 -4.77
C ALA A 28 -4.65 15.39 -4.87
N ASP A 29 -5.77 14.67 -4.87
CA ASP A 29 -7.11 15.26 -4.90
C ASP A 29 -7.38 16.12 -3.66
N MET A 30 -7.03 15.61 -2.47
CA MET A 30 -7.11 16.38 -1.23
C MET A 30 -6.23 17.63 -1.28
N LEU A 31 -4.99 17.52 -1.79
CA LEU A 31 -4.09 18.67 -1.90
C LEU A 31 -4.66 19.76 -2.84
N ILE A 32 -5.25 19.37 -3.97
CA ILE A 32 -5.87 20.31 -4.92
C ILE A 32 -7.00 21.08 -4.25
N LYS A 33 -7.88 20.40 -3.51
CA LYS A 33 -8.98 21.02 -2.75
C LYS A 33 -8.48 22.03 -1.72
N ILE A 34 -7.41 21.69 -0.99
CA ILE A 34 -6.76 22.62 -0.03
C ILE A 34 -6.25 23.86 -0.76
N ILE A 35 -5.56 23.69 -1.90
CA ILE A 35 -5.02 24.80 -2.70
C ILE A 35 -6.16 25.72 -3.20
N GLN A 36 -7.32 25.16 -3.49
CA GLN A 36 -8.51 25.90 -3.94
C GLN A 36 -9.29 26.57 -2.80
N GLY A 37 -8.89 26.35 -1.55
CA GLY A 37 -9.55 26.90 -0.36
C GLY A 37 -10.86 26.18 -0.02
N GLU A 38 -11.05 24.95 -0.50
CA GLU A 38 -12.22 24.14 -0.16
C GLU A 38 -12.10 23.55 1.26
N GLU A 39 -13.21 23.53 2.00
CA GLU A 39 -13.25 22.81 3.28
C GLU A 39 -13.28 21.30 3.05
N ILE A 40 -12.28 20.59 3.58
CA ILE A 40 -12.28 19.13 3.59
C ILE A 40 -13.00 18.64 4.83
N ALA A 41 -14.25 18.19 4.63
CA ALA A 41 -15.07 17.60 5.69
C ALA A 41 -14.51 16.26 6.21
N ASP A 42 -13.87 15.48 5.32
CA ASP A 42 -13.36 14.14 5.63
C ASP A 42 -11.83 14.12 5.53
N ARG A 43 -11.16 14.15 6.69
CA ARG A 43 -9.70 14.36 6.77
C ARG A 43 -8.88 13.08 6.55
N GLY A 44 -9.52 11.94 6.31
CA GLY A 44 -8.81 10.67 6.17
C GLY A 44 -9.52 9.70 5.24
N VAL A 45 -8.75 9.13 4.31
CA VAL A 45 -9.16 7.99 3.50
C VAL A 45 -8.48 6.75 4.06
N VAL A 46 -9.25 5.70 4.33
CA VAL A 46 -8.72 4.38 4.69
C VAL A 46 -8.77 3.49 3.47
N LEU A 47 -7.62 2.95 3.07
CA LEU A 47 -7.50 2.04 1.94
C LEU A 47 -7.11 0.66 2.45
N ASP A 48 -7.72 -0.36 1.86
CA ASP A 48 -7.42 -1.74 2.20
C ASP A 48 -6.02 -2.14 1.76
N THR A 49 -5.40 -3.03 2.54
CA THR A 49 -4.08 -3.60 2.23
C THR A 49 -4.20 -5.11 2.13
N GLU A 50 -3.27 -5.74 1.42
CA GLU A 50 -3.31 -7.18 1.19
C GLU A 50 -2.06 -7.88 1.77
N LEU A 51 -2.24 -8.97 2.51
CA LEU A 51 -1.13 -9.81 2.97
C LEU A 51 -0.72 -10.78 1.85
N ILE A 52 0.51 -10.62 1.37
CA ILE A 52 1.11 -11.49 0.36
C ILE A 52 2.03 -12.50 1.06
N ILE A 53 1.55 -13.73 1.22
CA ILE A 53 2.28 -14.82 1.87
C ILE A 53 3.30 -15.45 0.91
N ARG A 54 4.54 -15.62 1.37
CA ARG A 54 5.65 -16.29 0.70
C ARG A 54 6.47 -17.15 1.68
N GLU A 55 7.73 -17.40 1.35
CA GLU A 55 8.58 -18.35 2.08
C GLU A 55 9.05 -17.84 3.44
N SER A 56 9.24 -16.52 3.59
CA SER A 56 9.81 -15.96 4.82
C SER A 56 8.86 -16.00 6.03
N CYS A 57 7.55 -16.19 5.82
CA CYS A 57 6.57 -16.33 6.89
C CYS A 57 5.30 -17.02 6.38
N GLY A 58 4.98 -18.21 6.89
CA GLY A 58 3.70 -18.89 6.64
C GLY A 58 3.71 -19.97 5.56
N SER A 59 4.80 -20.13 4.78
CA SER A 59 4.98 -21.36 3.98
C SER A 59 5.54 -22.46 4.87
N LYS A 60 4.91 -23.64 4.89
CA LYS A 60 5.65 -24.86 5.25
C LYS A 60 6.61 -25.11 4.09
N ALA A 61 7.90 -24.86 4.30
CA ALA A 61 8.93 -25.42 3.44
C ALA A 61 8.76 -26.94 3.46
N CYS A 62 8.56 -27.54 2.30
CA CYS A 62 8.54 -28.99 2.14
C CYS A 62 9.99 -29.52 2.09
#